data_AF-A0A920K0I6-F1
#
_entry.id   AF-A0A920K0I6-F1
#
_cell.length_a   1.000
_cell.length_b   1.000
_cell.length_c   1.000
_cell.angle_alpha   90.00
_cell.angle_beta   90.00
_cell.angle_gamma   90.00
#
_symmetry.space_group_name_H-M   'P 1'
#
loop_
_entity.id
_entity.type
_entity.pdbx_description
1 polymer ?
#
loop_
_entity_poly.entity_id
_entity_poly.type
_entity_poly.pdbx_seq_one_letter_code
_entity_poly.pdbx_strand_id
1 'polypeptide(L)'
;MVGIKPTRARLPDGPGFGEGWAGMAIDGFLTRSVRDTALMLDQCSGGDLGAPYSAPPLKTGFMKAMDAKLPSLRVAVLNTDFIGNAVHEECRQAVALTADSLRQLGHHGKYMVIIS
;
A
#
# COMPACT_ATOMS: atom_id res chain seq x y z
N MET A 1 10.38 8.33 -6.31
CA MET A 1 9.70 7.25 -7.08
C MET A 1 8.54 6.71 -6.25
N VAL A 2 7.60 6.00 -6.85
CA VAL A 2 6.44 5.40 -6.18
C VAL A 2 6.48 3.89 -6.40
N GLY A 3 6.63 3.14 -5.31
CA GLY A 3 6.56 1.68 -5.32
C GLY A 3 5.30 1.20 -4.61
N ILE A 4 4.65 0.16 -5.14
CA ILE A 4 3.52 -0.47 -4.46
C ILE A 4 3.63 -2.00 -4.51
N LYS A 5 3.37 -2.63 -3.36
CA LYS A 5 3.10 -4.05 -3.26
C LYS A 5 1.59 -4.21 -3.06
N PRO A 6 0.81 -4.63 -4.07
CA PRO A 6 -0.63 -4.74 -3.93
C PRO A 6 -1.02 -5.86 -2.94
N THR A 7 -2.32 -6.01 -2.72
CA THR A 7 -2.87 -7.18 -2.03
C THR A 7 -2.39 -8.46 -2.72
N ARG A 8 -2.08 -9.51 -1.95
CA ARG A 8 -1.77 -10.85 -2.49
C ARG A 8 -2.81 -11.26 -3.54
N ALA A 9 -2.35 -11.85 -4.64
CA ALA A 9 -3.19 -12.32 -5.74
C ALA A 9 -4.09 -11.24 -6.36
N ARG A 10 -3.65 -9.97 -6.30
CA ARG A 10 -4.27 -8.88 -7.07
C ARG A 10 -3.76 -8.86 -8.50
N LEU A 11 -2.49 -9.17 -8.68
CA LEU A 11 -1.85 -9.34 -9.98
C LEU A 11 -1.73 -10.83 -10.29
N PRO A 12 -1.78 -11.21 -11.57
CA PRO A 12 -1.50 -12.57 -12.01
C PRO A 12 -0.02 -12.93 -11.82
N ASP A 13 0.26 -14.19 -11.44
CA ASP A 13 1.59 -14.82 -11.37
C ASP A 13 1.81 -15.87 -12.50
N GLY A 14 0.74 -16.18 -13.25
CA GLY A 14 0.71 -17.18 -14.31
C GLY A 14 1.27 -16.72 -15.67
N PRO A 15 1.35 -17.64 -16.65
CA PRO A 15 1.00 -19.07 -16.56
C PRO A 15 2.17 -19.97 -16.12
N GLY A 16 3.40 -19.44 -16.04
CA GLY A 16 4.59 -20.23 -15.72
C GLY A 16 4.67 -20.66 -14.25
N PHE A 17 4.05 -19.88 -13.37
CA PHE A 17 4.02 -20.11 -11.93
C PHE A 17 2.60 -19.84 -11.39
N GLY A 18 2.26 -20.39 -10.23
CA GLY A 18 0.94 -20.15 -9.60
C GLY A 18 0.98 -19.20 -8.42
N GLU A 19 2.15 -19.06 -7.80
CA GLU A 19 2.42 -18.16 -6.66
C GLU A 19 3.94 -18.08 -6.41
N GLY A 20 4.38 -17.05 -5.69
CA GLY A 20 5.74 -16.95 -5.16
C GLY A 20 5.79 -16.90 -3.63
N TRP A 21 6.61 -17.78 -3.05
CA TRP A 21 6.93 -17.82 -1.62
C TRP A 21 5.70 -17.89 -0.69
N ALA A 22 4.82 -18.87 -0.93
CA ALA A 22 3.53 -19.02 -0.24
C ALA A 22 2.67 -17.75 -0.28
N GLY A 23 2.72 -17.05 -1.43
CA GLY A 23 2.07 -15.77 -1.69
C GLY A 23 2.66 -14.55 -0.96
N MET A 24 3.88 -14.65 -0.42
CA MET A 24 4.59 -13.50 0.16
C MET A 24 5.32 -12.67 -0.89
N ALA A 25 5.77 -13.29 -1.97
CA ALA A 25 6.23 -12.57 -3.15
C ALA A 25 5.00 -12.14 -3.96
N ILE A 26 4.95 -10.85 -4.28
CA ILE A 26 3.86 -10.25 -5.04
C ILE A 26 4.51 -9.24 -5.95
N ASP A 27 4.25 -9.36 -7.25
CA ASP A 27 4.70 -8.37 -8.22
C ASP A 27 4.08 -7.00 -7.95
N GLY A 28 4.77 -5.97 -8.40
CA GLY A 28 4.38 -4.60 -8.17
C GLY A 28 4.96 -3.67 -9.21
N PHE A 29 4.62 -2.40 -9.08
CA PHE A 29 5.05 -1.38 -10.02
C PHE A 29 5.92 -0.34 -9.33
N LEU A 30 6.92 0.10 -10.06
CA LEU A 30 7.78 1.20 -9.68
C LEU A 30 7.66 2.30 -10.74
N THR A 31 7.06 3.43 -10.36
CA THR A 31 6.72 4.52 -11.28
C THR A 31 7.23 5.87 -10.74
N ARG A 32 6.98 6.94 -11.49
CA ARG A 32 7.30 8.30 -11.06
C ARG A 32 6.16 8.99 -10.32
N SER A 33 4.93 8.48 -10.40
CA SER A 33 3.75 9.16 -9.85
C SER A 33 2.66 8.18 -9.42
N VAL A 34 1.83 8.60 -8.46
CA VAL A 34 0.71 7.79 -7.96
C VAL A 34 -0.30 7.48 -9.07
N ARG A 35 -0.56 8.43 -9.99
CA ARG A 35 -1.48 8.21 -11.12
C ARG A 35 -1.01 7.09 -12.04
N ASP A 36 0.30 7.03 -12.33
CA ASP A 36 0.83 6.03 -13.27
C ASP A 36 0.75 4.64 -12.62
N THR A 37 1.01 4.55 -11.30
CA THR A 37 0.79 3.32 -10.53
C THR A 37 -0.68 2.90 -10.51
N ALA A 38 -1.62 3.84 -10.32
CA ALA A 38 -3.05 3.54 -10.32
C ALA A 38 -3.52 3.02 -11.68
N LEU A 39 -3.04 3.61 -12.78
CA LEU A 39 -3.32 3.13 -14.14
C LEU A 39 -2.77 1.71 -14.36
N MET A 40 -1.52 1.45 -13.98
CA MET A 40 -0.92 0.11 -14.09
C MET A 40 -1.71 -0.94 -13.29
N LEU A 41 -2.14 -0.60 -12.07
CA LEU A 41 -2.96 -1.50 -11.26
C LEU A 41 -4.31 -1.78 -11.92
N ASP A 42 -4.98 -0.78 -12.51
CA ASP A 42 -6.25 -1.00 -13.20
C ASP A 42 -6.12 -1.89 -14.44
N GLN A 43 -5.01 -1.77 -15.18
CA GLN A 43 -4.78 -2.55 -16.40
C GLN A 43 -4.26 -3.97 -16.13
N CYS A 44 -3.51 -4.16 -15.04
CA CYS A 44 -2.84 -5.43 -14.75
C CYS A 44 -3.50 -6.25 -13.64
N SER A 45 -4.49 -5.71 -12.92
CA SER A 45 -5.20 -6.49 -11.89
C SER A 45 -6.10 -7.55 -12.51
N GLY A 46 -6.07 -8.75 -11.94
CA GLY A 46 -6.84 -9.89 -12.43
C GLY A 46 -6.46 -11.15 -11.67
N GLY A 47 -7.19 -12.23 -11.91
CA GLY A 47 -6.83 -13.56 -11.42
C GLY A 47 -6.34 -14.44 -12.56
N ASP A 48 -5.51 -15.42 -12.23
CA ASP A 48 -5.12 -16.47 -13.16
C ASP A 48 -6.02 -17.70 -13.05
N LEU A 49 -6.16 -18.39 -14.18
CA LEU A 49 -6.71 -19.74 -14.19
C LEU A 49 -5.83 -20.66 -13.35
N GLY A 50 -6.42 -21.28 -12.32
CA GLY A 50 -5.70 -22.17 -11.41
C GLY A 50 -4.93 -21.46 -10.29
N ALA A 51 -5.07 -20.13 -10.14
CA ALA A 51 -4.46 -19.41 -9.03
C ALA A 51 -4.91 -20.00 -7.67
N PRO A 52 -3.99 -20.23 -6.71
CA PRO A 52 -4.31 -20.79 -5.40
C PRO A 52 -4.99 -19.77 -4.47
N TYR A 53 -4.92 -18.47 -4.80
CA TYR A 53 -5.45 -17.38 -4.01
C TYR A 53 -6.23 -16.39 -4.88
N SER A 54 -7.09 -15.59 -4.25
CA SER A 54 -7.81 -14.50 -4.91
C SER A 54 -7.88 -13.28 -4.00
N ALA A 55 -7.61 -12.10 -4.55
CA ALA A 55 -7.76 -10.85 -3.83
C ALA A 55 -9.24 -10.45 -3.71
N PRO A 56 -9.68 -9.83 -2.60
CA PRO A 56 -11.05 -9.32 -2.47
C PRO A 56 -11.43 -8.41 -3.63
N PRO A 57 -12.68 -8.45 -4.12
CA PRO A 57 -13.09 -7.60 -5.24
C PRO A 57 -12.98 -6.12 -4.86
N LEU A 58 -12.56 -5.30 -5.82
CA LEU A 58 -12.55 -3.85 -5.66
C LEU A 58 -13.93 -3.28 -5.95
N LYS A 59 -14.37 -2.30 -5.15
CA LYS A 59 -15.63 -1.57 -5.40
C LYS A 59 -15.53 -0.69 -6.66
N THR A 60 -14.34 -0.17 -6.93
CA THR A 60 -14.00 0.67 -8.07
C THR A 60 -12.55 0.41 -8.50
N GLY A 61 -12.16 0.82 -9.71
CA GLY A 61 -10.74 0.87 -10.08
C GLY A 61 -9.93 1.89 -9.25
N PHE A 62 -8.61 1.74 -9.27
CA PHE A 62 -7.64 2.58 -8.57
C PHE A 62 -7.62 4.01 -9.09
N MET A 63 -7.71 4.23 -10.41
CA MET A 63 -7.81 5.58 -10.98
C MET A 63 -9.06 6.30 -10.47
N LYS A 64 -10.21 5.62 -10.51
CA LYS A 64 -11.46 6.17 -9.99
C LYS A 64 -11.42 6.43 -8.48
N ALA A 65 -10.75 5.57 -7.72
CA ALA A 65 -10.56 5.75 -6.28
C ALA A 65 -9.64 6.94 -5.97
N MET A 66 -8.62 7.20 -6.80
CA MET A 66 -7.71 8.34 -6.66
C MET A 66 -8.43 9.68 -6.83
N ASP A 67 -9.40 9.76 -7.74
CA ASP A 67 -10.18 10.98 -7.99
C ASP A 67 -11.35 11.16 -6.99
N ALA A 68 -11.64 10.15 -6.17
CA ALA A 68 -12.74 10.21 -5.23
C ALA A 68 -12.43 11.16 -4.05
N LYS A 69 -13.42 11.96 -3.65
CA LYS A 69 -13.31 12.77 -2.42
C LYS A 69 -13.21 11.85 -1.20
N LEU A 70 -12.10 11.97 -0.47
CA LEU A 70 -11.88 11.21 0.75
C LEU A 70 -12.59 11.89 1.94
N PRO A 71 -13.21 11.12 2.86
CA PRO A 71 -13.58 11.64 4.17
C PRO A 71 -12.31 11.90 5.01
N SER A 72 -12.48 12.55 6.16
CA SER A 72 -11.41 12.53 7.16
C SER A 72 -11.11 11.08 7.57
N LEU A 73 -9.82 10.75 7.65
CA LEU A 73 -9.35 9.40 7.92
C LEU A 73 -8.64 9.39 9.26
N ARG A 74 -8.67 8.22 9.92
CA ARG A 74 -7.85 7.94 11.10
C ARG A 74 -6.56 7.31 10.63
N VAL A 75 -5.44 7.96 10.89
CA VAL A 75 -4.11 7.51 10.46
C VAL A 75 -3.32 7.11 11.71
N ALA A 76 -2.91 5.84 11.76
CA ALA A 76 -1.94 5.38 12.74
C ALA A 76 -0.53 5.77 12.28
N VAL A 77 0.24 6.40 13.15
CA VAL A 77 1.63 6.80 12.85
C VAL A 77 2.58 5.94 13.68
N LEU A 78 3.49 5.24 13.02
CA LEU A 78 4.52 4.41 13.64
C LEU A 78 5.90 4.98 13.27
N ASN A 79 6.74 5.19 14.28
CA ASN A 79 8.12 5.69 14.13
C ASN A 79 9.12 4.88 14.95
N THR A 80 8.79 3.61 15.20
CA THR A 80 9.65 2.56 15.78
C THR A 80 9.73 1.40 14.79
N ASP A 81 10.67 0.48 15.02
CA ASP A 81 10.62 -0.82 14.35
C ASP A 81 9.46 -1.69 14.90
N PHE A 82 9.32 -2.90 14.37
CA PHE A 82 8.23 -3.82 14.74
C PHE A 82 8.34 -4.39 16.16
N ILE A 83 9.45 -4.17 16.87
CA ILE A 83 9.66 -4.59 18.26
C ILE A 83 9.82 -3.40 19.22
N GLY A 84 9.57 -2.18 18.74
CA GLY A 84 9.52 -0.97 19.57
C GLY A 84 10.82 -0.19 19.69
N ASN A 85 11.90 -0.59 19.00
CA ASN A 85 13.14 0.18 19.03
C ASN A 85 13.05 1.47 18.19
N ALA A 86 13.90 2.43 18.54
CA ALA A 86 14.05 3.64 17.74
C ALA A 86 14.59 3.30 16.33
N VAL A 87 13.91 3.81 15.30
CA VAL A 87 14.48 3.84 13.94
C VAL A 87 15.41 5.04 13.78
N HIS A 88 16.17 5.07 12.70
CA HIS A 88 17.07 6.19 12.38
C HIS A 88 16.35 7.55 12.44
N GLU A 89 17.01 8.56 13.01
CA GLU A 89 16.39 9.84 13.33
C GLU A 89 15.82 10.55 12.08
N GLU A 90 16.53 10.53 10.96
CA GLU A 90 16.03 11.11 9.70
C GLU A 90 14.73 10.45 9.21
N CYS A 91 14.58 9.13 9.42
CA CYS A 91 13.34 8.43 9.08
C CYS A 91 12.19 8.86 10.00
N ARG A 92 12.46 9.08 11.29
CA ARG A 92 11.46 9.58 12.25
C ARG A 92 10.99 10.98 11.90
N GLN A 93 11.92 11.84 11.50
CA GLN A 93 11.62 13.21 11.06
C GLN A 93 10.78 13.21 9.78
N ALA A 94 11.13 12.39 8.79
CA ALA A 94 10.35 12.25 7.55
C ALA A 94 8.91 11.78 7.83
N VAL A 95 8.73 10.82 8.74
CA VAL A 95 7.41 10.35 9.19
C VAL A 95 6.64 11.47 9.89
N ALA A 96 7.27 12.24 10.77
CA ALA A 96 6.64 13.35 11.47
C ALA A 96 6.13 14.45 10.51
N LEU A 97 6.96 14.86 9.55
CA LEU A 97 6.57 15.83 8.51
C LEU A 97 5.38 15.35 7.68
N THR A 98 5.35 14.05 7.34
CA THR A 98 4.25 13.44 6.60
C THR A 98 2.97 13.41 7.45
N ALA A 99 3.07 13.07 8.73
CA ALA A 99 1.94 13.06 9.65
C ALA A 99 1.32 14.45 9.83
N ASP A 100 2.15 15.49 9.90
CA ASP A 100 1.68 16.88 9.98
C ASP A 100 1.02 17.34 8.68
N SER A 101 1.56 16.96 7.53
CA SER A 101 0.91 17.22 6.23
C SER A 101 -0.48 16.58 6.15
N LEU A 102 -0.62 15.33 6.62
CA LEU A 102 -1.93 14.65 6.67
C LEU A 102 -2.91 15.34 7.64
N ARG A 103 -2.43 15.87 8.77
CA ARG A 103 -3.25 16.67 9.70
C ARG A 103 -3.76 17.96 9.06
N GLN A 104 -2.89 18.67 8.34
CA GLN A 104 -3.28 19.90 7.63
C GLN A 104 -4.33 19.64 6.54
N LEU A 105 -4.32 18.44 5.94
CA LEU A 105 -5.35 17.98 5.01
C LEU A 105 -6.66 17.53 5.71
N GLY A 106 -6.75 17.62 7.04
CA GLY A 106 -7.95 17.31 7.82
C GLY A 106 -8.06 15.86 8.30
N HIS A 107 -6.99 15.06 8.22
CA HIS A 107 -6.96 13.70 8.77
C HIS A 107 -6.54 13.71 10.26
N HIS A 108 -6.98 12.69 11.02
CA HIS A 108 -6.67 12.55 12.43
C HIS A 108 -5.56 11.51 12.65
N GLY A 109 -4.35 11.98 13.00
CA GLY A 109 -3.20 11.13 13.27
C GLY A 109 -3.06 10.75 14.75
N LYS A 110 -2.96 9.46 15.07
CA LYS A 110 -2.60 8.95 16.41
C LYS A 110 -1.26 8.21 16.32
N TYR A 111 -0.27 8.66 17.09
CA TYR A 111 0.98 7.91 17.25
C TYR A 111 0.70 6.62 18.02
N MET A 112 1.21 5.50 17.51
CA MET A 112 1.11 4.20 18.16
C MET A 112 2.49 3.78 18.67
N VAL A 113 2.52 3.28 19.89
CA VAL A 113 3.66 2.53 20.43
C VAL A 113 3.30 1.05 20.27
N ILE A 114 4.15 0.29 19.60
CA ILE A 114 4.02 -1.17 19.57
C ILE A 114 4.42 -1.64 20.97
N ILE A 115 3.42 -2.06 21.75
CA ILE A 115 3.64 -2.67 23.07
C ILE A 115 3.86 -4.16 22.79
N SER A 116 5.08 -4.65 22.98
CA SER A 116 5.42 -6.08 22.95
C SER A 116 4.94 -6.78 24.21
#